data_AF-A0A0E1NV30-F1
#
_entry.id   AF-A0A0E1NV30-F1
#
_cell.length_a   1.000
_cell.length_b   1.000
_cell.length_c   1.000
_cell.angle_alpha   90.00
_cell.angle_beta   90.00
_cell.angle_gamma   90.00
#
_symmetry.space_group_name_H-M   'P 1'
#
loop_
_entity.id
_entity.type
_entity.pdbx_description
1 polymer ?
#
loop_
_entity_poly.entity_id
_entity_poly.type
_entity_poly.pdbx_seq_one_letter_code
_entity_poly.pdbx_strand_id
1 'polypeptide(L)'
;MADNSSFMASINAFIEKGKRNQELVVQKGAIKILNRLVTMSPVGNPDLWAINNTAVSYNDAVFEHNEELKKDSANLTKTGRLKKRARVTDSMDVKAPAGYTGGRFRGNWQVSLDVQQEGETGRKDPNGNITIAVGNYMIEQFKVGTKAIYFTNNVPYAYPLEFGHSSQAPSGMIRITAEDAVKYFTEAANEVNK
;
A
#
# COMPACT_ATOMS: atom_id res chain seq x y z
N MET A 1 22.03 51.08 22.60
CA MET A 1 21.46 49.76 22.94
C MET A 1 21.37 48.99 21.64
N ALA A 2 22.38 48.16 21.35
CA ALA A 2 22.38 47.30 20.19
C ALA A 2 21.16 46.35 20.25
N ASP A 3 20.70 45.95 19.08
CA ASP A 3 19.32 45.64 18.77
C ASP A 3 18.80 44.34 19.43
N ASN A 4 18.20 44.45 20.62
CA ASN A 4 17.50 43.34 21.31
C ASN A 4 16.44 42.67 20.42
N SER A 5 15.92 43.37 19.41
CA SER A 5 14.95 42.82 18.47
C SER A 5 15.53 41.67 17.64
N SER A 6 16.80 41.77 17.23
CA SER A 6 17.48 40.74 16.44
C SER A 6 17.69 39.43 17.21
N PHE A 7 18.01 39.54 18.51
CA PHE A 7 18.13 38.40 19.41
C PHE A 7 16.78 37.74 19.69
N MET A 8 15.73 38.53 19.97
CA MET A 8 14.39 37.98 20.19
C MET A 8 13.83 37.32 18.92
N ALA A 9 14.12 37.87 17.73
CA ALA A 9 13.75 37.27 16.46
C ALA A 9 14.41 35.91 16.25
N SER A 10 15.69 35.76 16.59
CA SER A 10 16.40 34.47 16.45
C SER A 10 15.88 33.41 17.44
N ILE A 11 15.56 33.79 18.68
CA ILE A 11 14.89 32.90 19.64
C ILE A 11 13.54 32.43 19.11
N ASN A 12 12.70 33.35 18.65
CA ASN A 12 11.39 33.00 18.11
C ASN A 12 11.50 32.06 16.90
N ALA A 13 12.45 32.33 16.00
CA ALA A 13 12.72 31.45 14.86
C ALA A 13 13.16 30.05 15.29
N PHE A 14 14.00 29.93 16.33
CA PHE A 14 14.43 28.64 16.86
C PHE A 14 13.28 27.87 17.48
N ILE A 15 12.42 28.53 18.27
CA ILE A 15 11.23 27.93 18.89
C ILE A 15 10.27 27.40 17.81
N GLU A 16 9.96 28.22 16.81
CA GLU A 16 9.03 27.84 15.74
C GLU A 16 9.61 26.72 14.88
N LYS A 17 10.93 26.74 14.60
CA LYS A 17 11.61 25.63 13.93
C LYS A 17 11.51 24.33 14.74
N GLY A 18 11.70 24.40 16.07
CA GLY A 18 11.59 23.23 16.94
C GLY A 18 10.20 22.60 16.90
N LYS A 19 9.15 23.42 17.06
CA LYS A 19 7.75 22.95 16.94
C LYS A 19 7.47 22.34 15.58
N ARG A 20 7.89 23.01 14.50
CA ARG A 20 7.65 22.54 13.13
C ARG A 20 8.36 21.23 12.85
N ASN A 21 9.60 21.06 13.31
CA ASN A 21 10.35 19.83 13.14
C ASN A 21 9.65 18.66 13.86
N GLN A 22 9.14 18.89 15.07
CA GLN A 22 8.38 17.86 15.80
C GLN A 22 7.14 17.40 15.00
N GLU A 23 6.36 18.34 14.45
CA GLU A 23 5.21 18.01 13.59
C GLU A 23 5.65 17.21 12.37
N LEU A 24 6.71 17.65 11.68
CA LEU A 24 7.21 17.00 10.47
C LEU A 24 7.66 15.55 10.72
N VAL A 25 8.34 15.29 11.82
CA VAL A 25 8.80 13.93 12.17
C VAL A 25 7.60 13.01 12.37
N VAL A 26 6.58 13.47 13.10
CA VAL A 26 5.37 12.68 13.35
C VAL A 26 4.62 12.43 12.05
N GLN A 27 4.42 13.48 11.23
CA GLN A 27 3.74 13.40 9.94
C GLN A 27 4.42 12.37 9.02
N LYS A 28 5.74 12.49 8.84
CA LYS A 28 6.50 11.58 7.97
C LYS A 28 6.51 10.13 8.49
N GLY A 29 6.66 9.93 9.79
CA GLY A 29 6.59 8.60 10.40
C GLY A 29 5.22 7.94 10.20
N ALA A 30 4.15 8.69 10.45
CA ALA A 30 2.77 8.24 10.24
C ALA A 30 2.47 7.93 8.76
N ILE A 31 2.99 8.71 7.81
CA ILE A 31 2.86 8.45 6.37
C ILE A 31 3.55 7.13 5.99
N LYS A 32 4.75 6.85 6.52
CA LYS A 32 5.44 5.58 6.30
C LYS A 32 4.64 4.39 6.83
N ILE A 33 4.05 4.52 8.02
CA ILE A 33 3.14 3.51 8.61
C ILE A 33 1.93 3.27 7.69
N LEU A 34 1.23 4.34 7.29
CA LEU A 34 0.07 4.23 6.38
C LEU A 34 0.44 3.52 5.08
N ASN A 35 1.52 3.95 4.45
CA ASN A 35 2.01 3.36 3.21
C ASN A 35 2.32 1.87 3.39
N ARG A 36 2.94 1.48 4.51
CA ARG A 36 3.21 0.07 4.81
C ARG A 36 1.94 -0.74 4.98
N LEU A 37 0.97 -0.25 5.76
CA LEU A 37 -0.32 -0.91 5.96
C LEU A 37 -1.07 -1.12 4.64
N VAL A 38 -1.17 -0.07 3.81
CA VAL A 38 -1.89 -0.12 2.53
C VAL A 38 -1.19 -1.03 1.52
N THR A 39 0.14 -0.98 1.43
CA THR A 39 0.90 -1.81 0.46
C THR A 39 0.90 -3.28 0.83
N MET A 40 1.02 -3.62 2.12
CA MET A 40 0.94 -5.01 2.60
C MET A 40 -0.47 -5.58 2.55
N SER A 41 -1.49 -4.73 2.52
CA SER A 41 -2.88 -5.16 2.49
C SER A 41 -3.18 -6.00 1.26
N PRO A 42 -3.67 -7.23 1.42
CA PRO A 42 -3.89 -8.13 0.29
C PRO A 42 -4.99 -7.60 -0.63
N VAL A 43 -4.80 -7.85 -1.93
CA VAL A 43 -5.83 -7.71 -2.95
C VAL A 43 -5.87 -9.04 -3.68
N GLY A 44 -7.03 -9.68 -3.66
CA GLY A 44 -7.24 -10.99 -4.25
C GLY A 44 -6.71 -11.06 -5.69
N ASN A 45 -5.99 -12.13 -5.93
CA ASN A 45 -5.31 -12.45 -7.17
C ASN A 45 -6.09 -13.57 -7.87
N PRO A 46 -6.64 -13.34 -9.08
CA PRO A 46 -7.35 -14.36 -9.84
C PRO A 46 -6.59 -15.66 -10.05
N ASP A 47 -5.27 -15.60 -10.17
CA ASP A 47 -4.44 -16.76 -10.47
C ASP A 47 -4.28 -17.72 -9.27
N LEU A 48 -4.53 -17.22 -8.05
CA LEU A 48 -4.44 -18.00 -6.82
C LEU A 48 -5.78 -18.59 -6.37
N TRP A 49 -6.88 -18.27 -7.07
CA TRP A 49 -8.19 -18.75 -6.68
C TRP A 49 -8.45 -20.16 -7.21
N ALA A 50 -8.85 -21.07 -6.32
CA ALA A 50 -9.11 -22.47 -6.66
C ALA A 50 -10.12 -22.64 -7.81
N ILE A 51 -11.10 -21.74 -7.93
CA ILE A 51 -12.10 -21.74 -9.03
C ILE A 51 -11.47 -21.50 -10.41
N ASN A 52 -10.27 -20.91 -10.45
CA ASN A 52 -9.55 -20.59 -11.67
C ASN A 52 -8.42 -21.56 -11.98
N ASN A 53 -8.16 -22.58 -11.14
CA ASN A 53 -7.04 -23.52 -11.34
C ASN A 53 -7.02 -24.09 -12.77
N THR A 54 -8.17 -24.53 -13.29
CA THR A 54 -8.26 -25.04 -14.67
C THR A 54 -7.95 -23.96 -15.71
N ALA A 55 -8.48 -22.75 -15.55
CA ALA A 55 -8.25 -21.66 -16.48
C ALA A 55 -6.77 -21.22 -16.49
N VAL A 56 -6.17 -21.11 -15.30
CA VAL A 56 -4.74 -20.79 -15.11
C VAL A 56 -3.87 -21.87 -15.75
N SER A 57 -4.07 -23.14 -15.42
CA SER A 57 -3.28 -24.23 -16.01
C SER A 57 -3.41 -24.32 -17.54
N TYR A 58 -4.60 -24.06 -18.09
CA TYR A 58 -4.78 -23.99 -19.54
C TYR A 58 -4.01 -22.82 -20.16
N ASN A 59 -4.11 -21.62 -19.57
CA ASN A 59 -3.40 -20.44 -20.05
C ASN A 59 -1.89 -20.60 -19.97
N ASP A 60 -1.38 -21.22 -18.90
CA ASP A 60 0.03 -21.57 -18.73
C ASP A 60 0.48 -22.57 -19.82
N ALA A 61 -0.31 -23.61 -20.09
CA ALA A 61 0.00 -24.57 -21.16
C ALA A 61 0.04 -23.91 -22.55
N VAL A 62 -0.87 -22.96 -22.85
CA VAL A 62 -0.83 -22.18 -24.10
C VAL A 62 0.40 -21.29 -24.16
N PHE A 63 0.81 -20.69 -23.03
CA PHE A 63 2.03 -19.90 -22.95
C PHE A 63 3.27 -20.77 -23.19
N GLU A 64 3.40 -21.90 -22.49
CA GLU A 64 4.51 -22.84 -22.62
C GLU A 64 4.61 -23.38 -24.05
N HIS A 65 3.49 -23.76 -24.66
CA HIS A 65 3.46 -24.20 -26.05
C HIS A 65 3.96 -23.12 -27.00
N ASN A 66 3.57 -21.86 -26.79
CA ASN A 66 4.10 -20.75 -27.57
C ASN A 66 5.61 -20.55 -27.33
N GLU A 67 6.11 -20.66 -26.10
CA GLU A 67 7.55 -20.59 -25.82
C GLU A 67 8.34 -21.72 -26.50
N GLU A 68 7.76 -22.93 -26.60
CA GLU A 68 8.36 -24.03 -27.37
C GLU A 68 8.41 -23.72 -28.86
N LEU A 69 7.33 -23.19 -29.43
CA LEU A 69 7.29 -22.80 -30.84
C LEU A 69 8.32 -21.71 -31.19
N LYS A 70 8.73 -20.88 -30.22
CA LYS A 70 9.79 -19.88 -30.42
C LYS A 70 11.17 -20.50 -30.65
N LYS A 71 11.40 -21.74 -30.20
CA LYS A 71 12.68 -22.42 -30.37
C LYS A 71 12.97 -22.71 -31.85
N ASP A 72 11.93 -22.84 -32.67
CA ASP A 72 12.07 -23.00 -34.12
C ASP A 72 12.17 -21.63 -34.82
N SER A 73 13.34 -21.36 -35.41
CA SER A 73 13.61 -20.15 -36.19
C SER A 73 12.62 -19.95 -37.36
N ALA A 74 12.03 -21.02 -37.92
CA ALA A 74 11.03 -20.92 -38.97
C ALA A 74 9.71 -20.28 -38.50
N ASN A 75 9.44 -20.32 -37.19
CA ASN A 75 8.27 -19.72 -36.56
C ASN A 75 8.48 -18.26 -36.15
N LEU A 76 9.70 -17.74 -36.26
CA LEU A 76 10.05 -16.39 -35.84
C LEU A 76 9.98 -15.37 -36.98
N THR A 77 9.48 -14.19 -36.64
CA THR A 77 9.61 -12.98 -37.47
C THR A 77 11.04 -12.44 -37.42
N LYS A 78 11.38 -11.51 -38.31
CA LYS A 78 12.71 -10.86 -38.34
C LYS A 78 13.09 -10.18 -37.01
N THR A 79 12.12 -9.87 -36.15
CA THR A 79 12.33 -9.24 -34.84
C THR A 79 12.33 -10.25 -33.67
N GLY A 80 12.35 -11.55 -33.95
CA GLY A 80 12.39 -12.60 -32.92
C GLY A 80 11.04 -12.91 -32.24
N ARG A 81 9.93 -12.33 -32.72
CA ARG A 81 8.57 -12.65 -32.24
C ARG A 81 7.97 -13.82 -33.01
N LEU A 82 7.14 -14.65 -32.39
CA LEU A 82 6.33 -15.67 -33.10
C LEU A 82 5.50 -15.04 -34.22
N LYS A 83 5.51 -15.67 -35.40
CA LYS A 83 4.61 -15.38 -36.51
C LYS A 83 3.15 -15.65 -36.10
N LYS A 84 2.22 -14.83 -36.58
CA LYS A 84 0.77 -14.96 -36.29
C LYS A 84 0.22 -16.35 -36.62
N ARG A 85 0.69 -16.98 -37.71
CA ARG A 85 0.27 -18.33 -38.14
C ARG A 85 0.71 -19.46 -37.20
N ALA A 86 1.78 -19.25 -36.43
CA ALA A 86 2.34 -20.25 -35.53
C ALA A 86 1.83 -20.08 -34.10
N ARG A 87 1.53 -18.84 -33.70
CA ARG A 87 1.05 -18.52 -32.35
C ARG A 87 -0.32 -19.11 -32.09
N VAL A 88 -0.47 -19.76 -30.93
CA VAL A 88 -1.77 -20.09 -30.34
C VAL A 88 -2.26 -18.89 -29.52
N THR A 89 -3.49 -18.44 -29.77
CA THR A 89 -4.11 -17.27 -29.11
C THR A 89 -5.33 -17.63 -28.28
N ASP A 90 -5.45 -18.89 -27.88
CA ASP A 90 -6.56 -19.36 -27.05
C ASP A 90 -6.29 -19.07 -25.57
N SER A 91 -7.36 -18.87 -24.79
CA SER A 91 -7.27 -18.62 -23.35
C SER A 91 -8.61 -18.88 -22.67
N MET A 92 -8.58 -19.32 -21.41
CA MET A 92 -9.74 -19.39 -20.54
C MET A 92 -9.85 -18.15 -19.66
N ASP A 93 -11.08 -17.67 -19.48
CA ASP A 93 -11.37 -16.54 -18.58
C ASP A 93 -11.18 -16.93 -17.10
N VAL A 94 -10.43 -16.11 -16.37
CA VAL A 94 -10.36 -16.16 -14.90
C VAL A 94 -11.49 -15.34 -14.29
N LYS A 95 -12.11 -15.84 -13.21
CA LYS A 95 -13.30 -15.24 -12.58
C LYS A 95 -13.09 -15.01 -11.10
N ALA A 96 -13.78 -14.02 -10.55
CA ALA A 96 -13.78 -13.76 -9.11
C ALA A 96 -14.77 -14.67 -8.36
N PRO A 97 -14.43 -15.13 -7.14
CA PRO A 97 -15.38 -15.82 -6.28
C PRO A 97 -16.63 -14.97 -6.04
N ALA A 98 -17.77 -15.63 -5.88
CA ALA A 98 -19.02 -14.95 -5.57
C ALA A 98 -18.86 -14.10 -4.30
N GLY A 99 -19.26 -12.82 -4.36
CA GLY A 99 -19.14 -11.88 -3.25
C GLY A 99 -17.75 -11.26 -3.05
N TYR A 100 -16.72 -11.69 -3.79
CA TYR A 100 -15.40 -11.06 -3.72
C TYR A 100 -15.43 -9.62 -4.24
N THR A 101 -14.92 -8.69 -3.44
CA THR A 101 -14.81 -7.28 -3.80
C THR A 101 -13.34 -6.86 -3.79
N GLY A 102 -12.76 -6.72 -4.99
CA GLY A 102 -11.38 -6.28 -5.18
C GLY A 102 -11.11 -4.92 -4.53
N GLY A 103 -10.02 -4.84 -3.76
CA GLY A 103 -9.55 -3.58 -3.19
C GLY A 103 -10.37 -3.02 -2.02
N ARG A 104 -11.40 -3.73 -1.53
CA ARG A 104 -12.21 -3.28 -0.38
C ARG A 104 -11.39 -3.21 0.91
N PHE A 105 -10.62 -4.26 1.20
CA PHE A 105 -9.77 -4.29 2.39
C PHE A 105 -8.73 -3.17 2.38
N ARG A 106 -7.97 -3.08 1.29
CA ARG A 106 -6.97 -2.03 1.07
C ARG A 106 -7.59 -0.63 1.10
N GLY A 107 -8.77 -0.46 0.52
CA GLY A 107 -9.52 0.80 0.47
C GLY A 107 -10.09 1.28 1.80
N ASN A 108 -10.22 0.39 2.78
CA ASN A 108 -10.89 0.66 4.04
C ASN A 108 -9.97 1.19 5.15
N TRP A 109 -8.66 1.37 4.89
CA TRP A 109 -7.81 2.04 5.85
C TRP A 109 -8.26 3.49 6.04
N GLN A 110 -8.46 3.86 7.29
CA GLN A 110 -8.88 5.20 7.71
C GLN A 110 -7.88 5.74 8.72
N VAL A 111 -7.43 6.97 8.49
CA VAL A 111 -6.59 7.72 9.42
C VAL A 111 -7.40 8.82 10.06
N SER A 112 -7.30 8.93 11.38
CA SER A 112 -7.97 9.97 12.15
C SER A 112 -7.15 10.41 13.34
N LEU A 113 -7.39 11.64 13.80
CA LEU A 113 -6.73 12.25 14.95
C LEU A 113 -7.71 12.28 16.11
N ASP A 114 -7.26 11.87 17.30
CA ASP A 114 -7.97 11.88 18.59
C ASP A 114 -9.26 11.04 18.70
N VAL A 115 -9.89 10.70 17.58
CA VAL A 115 -11.12 9.89 17.52
C VAL A 115 -10.89 8.71 16.60
N GLN A 116 -11.20 7.50 17.08
CA GLN A 116 -11.16 6.29 16.26
C GLN A 116 -12.36 6.26 15.32
N GLN A 117 -12.14 6.04 14.02
CA GLN A 117 -13.24 5.90 13.07
C GLN A 117 -13.95 4.55 13.23
N GLU A 118 -15.28 4.60 13.21
CA GLU A 118 -16.15 3.42 13.22
C GLU A 118 -16.70 3.15 11.83
N GLY A 119 -17.07 1.89 11.57
CA GLY A 119 -17.66 1.50 10.31
C GLY A 119 -16.71 1.53 9.11
N GLU A 120 -17.24 1.15 7.96
CA GLU A 120 -16.47 1.03 6.72
C GLU A 120 -16.61 2.25 5.81
N THR A 121 -15.59 2.50 5.00
CA THR A 121 -15.61 3.57 4.00
C THR A 121 -16.44 3.23 2.76
N GLY A 122 -16.68 1.94 2.50
CA GLY A 122 -17.23 1.43 1.25
C GLY A 122 -16.30 1.57 0.03
N ARG A 123 -15.07 2.08 0.21
CA ARG A 123 -14.11 2.35 -0.86
C ARG A 123 -13.53 1.05 -1.42
N LYS A 124 -13.49 0.95 -2.75
CA LYS A 124 -12.75 -0.10 -3.49
C LYS A 124 -11.52 0.53 -4.10
N ASP A 125 -10.35 0.27 -3.52
CA ASP A 125 -9.10 0.87 -3.95
C ASP A 125 -8.00 -0.20 -4.05
N PRO A 126 -7.99 -0.98 -5.16
CA PRO A 126 -7.03 -2.06 -5.34
C PRO A 126 -5.59 -1.55 -5.46
N ASN A 127 -5.36 -0.30 -5.88
CA ASN A 127 -4.02 0.27 -5.97
C ASN A 127 -3.58 0.96 -4.67
N GLY A 128 -4.53 1.35 -3.81
CA GLY A 128 -4.25 2.01 -2.54
C GLY A 128 -4.02 3.53 -2.65
N ASN A 129 -4.00 4.08 -3.87
CA ASN A 129 -3.63 5.48 -4.12
C ASN A 129 -4.60 6.46 -3.47
N ILE A 130 -5.90 6.20 -3.54
CA ILE A 130 -6.93 7.08 -2.95
C ILE A 130 -6.84 7.01 -1.43
N THR A 131 -6.62 5.81 -0.90
CA THR A 131 -6.53 5.55 0.55
C THR A 131 -5.32 6.25 1.16
N ILE A 132 -4.17 6.17 0.49
CA ILE A 132 -2.96 6.89 0.89
C ILE A 132 -3.18 8.40 0.80
N ALA A 133 -3.78 8.90 -0.29
CA ALA A 133 -4.01 10.34 -0.45
C ALA A 133 -4.92 10.90 0.66
N VAL A 134 -6.02 10.22 0.98
CA VAL A 134 -6.94 10.64 2.06
C VAL A 134 -6.26 10.56 3.42
N GLY A 135 -5.50 9.49 3.68
CA GLY A 135 -4.79 9.37 4.96
C GLY A 135 -3.67 10.39 5.11
N ASN A 136 -2.89 10.67 4.06
CA ASN A 136 -1.88 11.72 4.06
C ASN A 136 -2.50 13.09 4.37
N TYR A 137 -3.63 13.41 3.74
CA TYR A 137 -4.35 14.66 4.02
C TYR A 137 -4.71 14.79 5.51
N MET A 138 -5.18 13.71 6.15
CA MET A 138 -5.49 13.72 7.58
C MET A 138 -4.24 13.82 8.45
N ILE A 139 -3.15 13.14 8.08
CA ILE A 139 -1.87 13.19 8.80
C ILE A 139 -1.27 14.59 8.74
N GLU A 140 -1.37 15.29 7.61
CA GLU A 140 -0.90 16.67 7.45
C GLU A 140 -1.59 17.67 8.39
N GLN A 141 -2.80 17.33 8.87
CA GLN A 141 -3.51 18.12 9.89
C GLN A 141 -2.98 17.91 11.31
N PHE A 142 -2.05 16.96 11.53
CA PHE A 142 -1.45 16.72 12.83
C PHE A 142 -0.82 18.00 13.41
N LYS A 143 -1.08 18.24 14.69
CA LYS A 143 -0.50 19.34 15.47
C LYS A 143 0.05 18.84 16.79
N VAL A 144 1.06 19.53 17.29
CA VAL A 144 1.54 19.26 18.66
C VAL A 144 0.38 19.47 19.63
N GLY A 145 0.07 18.45 20.42
CA GLY A 145 -1.09 18.43 21.32
C GLY A 145 -2.17 17.41 20.92
N THR A 146 -2.14 16.88 19.69
CA THR A 146 -2.92 15.68 19.32
C THR A 146 -2.51 14.51 20.22
N LYS A 147 -3.49 13.82 20.81
CA LYS A 147 -3.31 12.73 21.77
C LYS A 147 -3.01 11.41 21.07
N ALA A 148 -3.64 11.15 19.93
CA ALA A 148 -3.46 9.90 19.20
C ALA A 148 -3.69 10.05 17.69
N ILE A 149 -2.96 9.26 16.92
CA ILE A 149 -3.24 9.01 15.49
C ILE A 149 -3.76 7.57 15.41
N TYR A 150 -4.97 7.40 14.89
CA TYR A 150 -5.59 6.10 14.70
C TYR A 150 -5.42 5.65 13.25
N PHE A 151 -5.04 4.38 13.06
CA PHE A 151 -5.09 3.68 11.78
C PHE A 151 -6.09 2.54 11.93
N THR A 152 -7.21 2.62 11.24
CA THR A 152 -8.33 1.68 11.42
C THR A 152 -8.70 0.99 10.13
N ASN A 153 -9.06 -0.29 10.25
CA ASN A 153 -9.67 -1.07 9.19
C ASN A 153 -10.81 -1.90 9.78
N ASN A 154 -12.03 -1.45 9.53
CA ASN A 154 -13.25 -1.97 10.16
C ASN A 154 -14.00 -3.00 9.31
N VAL A 155 -13.39 -3.57 8.27
CA VAL A 155 -14.05 -4.64 7.51
C VAL A 155 -14.16 -5.90 8.38
N PRO A 156 -15.28 -6.66 8.33
CA PRO A 156 -15.53 -7.81 9.21
C PRO A 156 -14.44 -8.89 9.20
N TYR A 157 -13.72 -9.02 8.08
CA TYR A 157 -12.67 -10.02 7.88
C TYR A 157 -11.25 -9.48 8.09
N ALA A 158 -11.08 -8.28 8.67
CA ALA A 158 -9.76 -7.71 8.94
C ALA A 158 -8.92 -8.57 9.88
N TYR A 159 -9.54 -9.06 10.96
CA TYR A 159 -8.86 -9.89 11.95
C TYR A 159 -8.36 -11.22 11.35
N PRO A 160 -9.18 -12.02 10.64
CA PRO A 160 -8.68 -13.17 9.90
C PRO A 160 -7.47 -12.88 8.99
N LEU A 161 -7.50 -11.76 8.25
CA LEU A 161 -6.39 -11.40 7.36
C LEU A 161 -5.10 -11.08 8.11
N GLU A 162 -5.19 -10.42 9.27
CA GLU A 162 -4.03 -10.15 10.13
C GLU A 162 -3.38 -11.43 10.66
N PHE A 163 -4.15 -12.50 10.86
CA PHE A 163 -3.70 -13.76 11.46
C PHE A 163 -3.52 -14.91 10.46
N GLY A 164 -3.18 -14.59 9.20
CA GLY A 164 -2.65 -15.58 8.25
C GLY A 164 -3.68 -16.19 7.31
N HIS A 165 -4.91 -15.68 7.25
CA HIS A 165 -5.91 -16.13 6.28
C HIS A 165 -5.58 -15.72 4.82
N SER A 166 -4.58 -14.85 4.62
CA SER A 166 -4.07 -14.46 3.31
C SER A 166 -2.66 -14.99 3.08
N SER A 167 -2.45 -15.68 1.96
CA SER A 167 -1.11 -16.06 1.50
C SER A 167 -0.24 -14.88 1.07
N GLN A 168 -0.84 -13.71 0.79
CA GLN A 168 -0.10 -12.48 0.44
C GLN A 168 0.41 -11.74 1.68
N ALA A 169 -0.18 -11.97 2.85
CA ALA A 169 0.22 -11.34 4.12
C ALA A 169 0.18 -12.36 5.27
N PRO A 170 0.96 -13.45 5.20
CA PRO A 170 0.87 -14.58 6.12
C PRO A 170 1.22 -14.21 7.56
N SER A 171 2.13 -13.25 7.74
CA SER A 171 2.58 -12.75 9.04
C SER A 171 1.78 -11.55 9.55
N GLY A 172 0.70 -11.17 8.86
CA GLY A 172 -0.08 -9.98 9.16
C GLY A 172 0.53 -8.68 8.63
N MET A 173 -0.27 -7.64 8.62
CA MET A 173 0.10 -6.31 8.12
C MET A 173 0.39 -5.39 9.30
N ILE A 174 -0.44 -5.45 10.35
CA ILE A 174 -0.35 -4.58 11.52
C ILE A 174 0.86 -4.96 12.36
N ARG A 175 1.07 -6.24 12.66
CA ARG A 175 2.19 -6.69 13.50
C ARG A 175 3.55 -6.35 12.91
N ILE A 176 3.73 -6.63 11.62
CA ILE A 176 4.97 -6.27 10.89
C ILE A 176 5.16 -4.75 10.89
N THR A 177 4.11 -3.99 10.59
CA THR A 177 4.23 -2.52 10.57
C THR A 177 4.54 -1.95 11.95
N ALA A 178 3.99 -2.54 13.01
CA ALA A 178 4.25 -2.13 14.39
C ALA A 178 5.70 -2.41 14.80
N GLU A 179 6.27 -3.53 14.38
CA GLU A 179 7.68 -3.86 14.60
C GLU A 179 8.60 -2.83 13.90
N ASP A 180 8.26 -2.42 12.68
CA ASP A 180 9.00 -1.42 11.91
C ASP A 180 8.77 0.04 12.37
N ALA A 181 7.84 0.30 13.29
CA ALA A 181 7.41 1.66 13.61
C ALA A 181 8.57 2.55 14.08
N VAL A 182 9.45 2.03 14.95
CA VAL A 182 10.62 2.76 15.46
C VAL A 182 11.56 3.18 14.32
N LYS A 183 11.77 2.29 13.35
CA LYS A 183 12.58 2.58 12.16
C LYS A 183 11.97 3.73 11.35
N TYR A 184 10.65 3.72 11.13
CA TYR A 184 9.98 4.77 10.36
C TYR A 184 10.11 6.16 10.99
N PHE A 185 9.96 6.27 12.32
CA PHE A 185 10.15 7.55 13.01
C PHE A 185 11.63 7.98 13.06
N THR A 186 12.55 7.03 13.17
CA THR A 186 14.00 7.33 13.11
C THR A 186 14.40 7.89 11.74
N GLU A 187 13.95 7.26 10.66
CA GLU A 187 14.15 7.77 9.30
C GLU A 187 13.51 9.16 9.12
N ALA A 188 12.28 9.35 9.59
CA ALA A 188 11.59 10.63 9.53
C ALA A 188 12.38 11.74 10.26
N ALA A 189 12.91 11.46 11.45
CA ALA A 189 13.75 12.40 12.19
C ALA A 189 15.01 12.79 11.41
N ASN A 190 15.68 11.81 10.79
CA ASN A 190 16.87 12.06 9.98
C ASN A 190 16.57 12.88 8.72
N GLU A 191 15.40 12.69 8.10
CA GLU A 191 14.99 13.45 6.93
C GLU A 191 14.62 14.91 7.24
N VAL A 192 14.15 15.21 8.46
CA VAL A 192 13.79 16.58 8.88
C VAL A 192 14.99 17.39 9.33
N ASN A 193 16.04 16.71 9.79
CA ASN A 193 17.28 17.33 10.25
C ASN A 193 18.28 17.67 9.12
N LYS A 194 17.98 17.29 7.87
CA LYS A 194 18.73 17.69 6.67
C LYS A 194 18.22 19.04 6.15
#